data_AF-X1JCA0-F1
#
_entry.id   AF-X1JCA0-F1
#
_cell.length_a   1.000
_cell.length_b   1.000
_cell.length_c   1.000
_cell.angle_alpha   90.00
_cell.angle_beta   90.00
_cell.angle_gamma   90.00
#
_symmetry.space_group_name_H-M   'P 1'
#
loop_
_entity.id
_entity.type
_entity.pdbx_description
1 polymer ?
#
loop_
_entity_poly.entity_id
_entity_poly.type
_entity_poly.pdbx_seq_one_letter_code
_entity_poly.pdbx_strand_id
1 'polypeptide(L)' 'MTNNNFYGKLGEKNEGDKKFPITVRYGTVYFTVKDMVKWLPVKASTIDKYLRSGKIKGRKFGKKWYVTRENFYRFLEGK' A
#
# COMPACT_ATOMS: atom_id res chain seq x y z
N MET A 1 -23.84 -15.40 -4.11
CA MET A 1 -23.28 -14.04 -3.94
C MET A 1 -21.83 -14.07 -4.38
N THR A 2 -21.53 -13.71 -5.63
CA THR A 2 -20.17 -13.68 -6.16
C THR A 2 -19.45 -12.44 -5.63
N ASN A 3 -18.46 -12.67 -4.78
CA ASN A 3 -17.61 -11.61 -4.23
C ASN A 3 -16.69 -11.14 -5.36
N ASN A 4 -17.11 -10.11 -6.10
CA ASN A 4 -16.31 -9.49 -7.16
C ASN A 4 -15.16 -8.69 -6.53
N ASN A 5 -14.11 -9.40 -6.11
CA ASN A 5 -12.84 -8.76 -5.80
C ASN A 5 -12.19 -8.31 -7.10
N PHE A 6 -12.04 -6.99 -7.25
CA PHE A 6 -11.39 -6.30 -8.39
C PHE A 6 -9.91 -6.71 -8.61
N TYR A 7 -9.37 -7.52 -7.70
CA TYR A 7 -8.01 -8.04 -7.68
C TYR A 7 -8.15 -9.55 -7.54
N GLY A 8 -7.80 -10.31 -8.58
CA GLY A 8 -8.13 -11.73 -8.73
C GLY A 8 -7.56 -12.64 -7.63
N LYS A 9 -7.80 -13.94 -7.78
CA LYS A 9 -7.48 -14.93 -6.74
C LYS A 9 -6.00 -14.88 -6.37
N LEU A 10 -5.68 -15.15 -5.11
CA LEU A 10 -4.31 -15.21 -4.59
C LEU A 10 -3.48 -16.19 -5.46
N GLY A 11 -2.57 -15.66 -6.30
CA GLY A 11 -1.76 -16.45 -7.23
C GLY A 11 -2.12 -16.30 -8.72
N GLU A 12 -3.24 -15.66 -9.06
CA GLU A 12 -3.56 -15.26 -10.43
C GLU A 12 -2.86 -13.93 -10.76
N LYS A 13 -1.90 -13.99 -11.69
CA LYS A 13 -1.22 -12.80 -12.22
C LYS A 13 -2.21 -11.99 -13.05
N ASN A 14 -2.88 -11.00 -12.45
CA ASN A 14 -3.73 -10.09 -13.21
C ASN A 14 -2.88 -9.00 -13.86
N GLU A 15 -3.28 -8.54 -15.04
CA GLU A 15 -2.50 -7.61 -15.85
C GLU A 15 -2.23 -6.26 -15.14
N GLY A 16 -3.07 -5.89 -14.17
CA GLY A 16 -2.89 -4.74 -13.29
C GLY A 16 -1.76 -4.90 -12.25
N ASP A 17 -1.42 -6.12 -11.85
CA ASP A 17 -0.31 -6.42 -10.93
C ASP A 17 1.05 -6.21 -11.59
N LYS A 18 1.12 -6.18 -12.94
CA LYS A 18 2.35 -5.85 -13.66
C LYS A 18 2.82 -4.40 -13.46
N LYS A 19 1.98 -3.50 -12.94
CA LYS A 19 2.23 -2.04 -13.00
C LYS A 19 2.73 -1.40 -11.69
N PHE A 20 2.68 -2.09 -10.55
CA PHE A 20 3.06 -1.49 -9.25
C PHE A 20 3.81 -2.46 -8.32
N PRO A 21 4.95 -2.08 -7.70
CA PRO A 21 5.71 -2.97 -6.82
C PRO A 21 5.03 -3.18 -5.46
N ILE A 22 3.99 -4.01 -5.44
CA ILE A 22 3.36 -4.52 -4.22
C ILE A 22 4.19 -5.69 -3.69
N THR A 23 4.52 -5.68 -2.40
CA THR A 23 5.10 -6.86 -1.73
C THR A 23 3.97 -7.62 -1.04
N VAL A 24 3.70 -8.86 -1.48
CA VAL A 24 2.72 -9.74 -0.82
C VAL A 24 3.46 -10.68 0.13
N ARG A 25 3.03 -10.74 1.40
CA ARG A 25 3.56 -11.69 2.38
C ARG A 25 2.42 -12.32 3.17
N TYR A 26 2.32 -13.65 3.13
CA TYR A 26 1.25 -14.42 3.79
C TYR A 26 -0.17 -13.92 3.46
N GLY A 27 -0.42 -13.51 2.22
CA GLY A 27 -1.71 -12.96 1.78
C GLY A 27 -1.93 -11.48 2.10
N THR A 28 -1.04 -10.85 2.87
CA THR A 28 -1.11 -9.41 3.18
C THR A 28 -0.35 -8.59 2.14
N VAL A 29 -1.02 -7.55 1.63
CA VAL A 29 -0.50 -6.60 0.64
C VAL A 29 0.15 -5.43 1.36
N TYR A 30 1.40 -5.14 1.01
CA TYR A 30 2.14 -3.99 1.52
C TYR A 30 2.49 -2.99 0.41
N PHE A 31 2.25 -1.71 0.71
CA PHE A 31 2.67 -0.57 -0.09
C PHE A 31 3.93 0.05 0.49
N THR A 32 4.89 0.34 -0.39
CA THR A 32 6.07 1.14 -0.07
C THR A 32 5.80 2.61 -0.31
N VAL A 33 6.71 3.49 0.14
CA VAL A 33 6.65 4.93 -0.19
C VAL A 33 6.59 5.14 -1.71
N LYS A 34 7.36 4.37 -2.49
CA LYS A 34 7.38 4.47 -3.95
C LYS A 34 6.01 4.15 -4.57
N ASP A 35 5.27 3.22 -3.97
CA ASP A 35 3.91 2.91 -4.40
C ASP A 35 2.97 4.05 -4.05
N MET A 36 2.99 4.51 -2.80
CA MET A 36 2.09 5.56 -2.32
C MET A 36 2.24 6.89 -3.09
N VAL A 37 3.44 7.25 -3.55
CA VAL A 37 3.67 8.45 -4.40
C VAL A 37 2.89 8.39 -5.72
N LYS A 38 2.58 7.19 -6.23
CA LYS A 38 1.82 7.07 -7.48
C LYS A 38 0.31 7.31 -7.28
N TRP A 39 -0.18 7.18 -6.05
CA TRP A 39 -1.59 7.35 -5.69
C TRP A 39 -1.85 8.71 -5.05
N LEU A 40 -0.90 9.21 -4.26
CA LEU A 40 -1.01 10.49 -3.58
C LEU A 40 -0.32 11.58 -4.39
N PRO A 41 -0.95 12.75 -4.59
CA PRO A 41 -0.33 13.90 -5.26
C PRO A 41 0.66 14.63 -4.33
N VAL A 42 1.55 13.89 -3.65
CA VAL A 42 2.52 14.43 -2.71
C VAL A 42 3.89 13.79 -2.89
N LYS A 43 4.94 14.50 -2.47
CA LYS A 43 6.33 14.02 -2.55
C LYS A 43 6.58 12.85 -1.59
N ALA A 44 7.51 11.97 -1.96
CA ALA A 44 7.97 10.87 -1.11
C ALA A 44 8.39 11.33 0.30
N SER A 45 9.03 12.50 0.41
CA SER A 45 9.43 13.10 1.69
C SER A 45 8.24 13.46 2.57
N THR A 46 7.12 13.91 1.99
CA THR A 46 5.88 14.17 2.73
C THR A 46 5.27 12.86 3.24
N ILE A 47 5.28 11.81 2.44
CA ILE A 47 4.80 10.48 2.86
C ILE A 47 5.67 9.93 3.98
N ASP A 48 7.00 10.06 3.88
CA ASP A 48 7.92 9.67 4.96
C ASP A 48 7.64 10.45 6.25
N LYS A 49 7.33 11.75 6.16
CA LYS A 49 6.88 12.55 7.32
C LYS A 49 5.57 12.01 7.91
N TYR A 50 4.57 11.69 7.08
CA TYR A 50 3.30 11.11 7.55
C TYR A 50 3.49 9.77 8.25
N LEU A 51 4.43 8.94 7.78
CA LEU A 51 4.77 7.67 8.40
C LEU A 51 5.51 7.86 9.72
N ARG A 52 6.49 8.78 9.76
CA ARG A 52 7.22 9.13 10.99
C ARG A 52 6.31 9.72 12.07
N SER A 53 5.37 10.56 11.68
CA SER A 53 4.43 11.20 12.60
C SER A 53 3.27 10.28 13.01
N GLY A 54 3.16 9.08 12.42
CA GLY A 54 2.06 8.15 12.67
C GLY A 54 0.73 8.53 12.00
N LYS A 55 0.71 9.56 11.13
CA LYS A 55 -0.48 9.94 10.35
C LYS A 55 -0.89 8.84 9.38
N ILE A 56 0.08 8.16 8.78
CA ILE A 56 -0.12 6.90 8.06
C ILE A 56 0.44 5.79 8.93
N LYS A 57 -0.38 4.80 9.29
CA LYS A 57 0.06 3.64 10.05
C LYS A 57 0.88 2.71 9.16
N GLY A 58 2.19 2.69 9.37
CA GLY A 58 3.12 1.83 8.66
C GLY A 58 4.15 1.21 9.58
N ARG A 59 4.80 0.14 9.11
CA ARG A 59 5.92 -0.50 9.80
C ARG A 59 7.21 -0.22 9.03
N LYS A 60 8.23 0.25 9.74
CA LYS A 60 9.56 0.40 9.18
C LYS A 60 10.31 -0.92 9.31
N PHE A 61 10.88 -1.40 8.21
CA PHE A 61 11.77 -2.55 8.20
C PHE A 61 13.03 -2.21 7.39
N GLY A 62 14.16 -2.16 8.09
CA GLY A 62 15.41 -1.58 7.57
C GLY A 62 15.22 -0.13 7.16
N LYS A 63 15.60 0.20 5.91
CA LYS A 63 15.48 1.55 5.33
C LYS A 63 14.14 1.81 4.63
N LYS A 64 13.21 0.85 4.61
CA LYS A 64 11.95 0.94 3.86
C LYS A 64 10.74 0.95 4.81
N TRP A 65 9.70 1.67 4.41
CA TRP A 65 8.39 1.62 5.04
C TRP A 65 7.48 0.66 4.29
N TYR A 66 6.66 -0.04 5.06
CA TYR A 66 5.64 -0.97 4.60
C TYR A 66 4.32 -0.59 5.25
N VAL A 67 3.34 -0.25 4.43
CA VAL A 67 1.99 0.11 4.86
C VAL A 67 1.06 -0.96 4.36
N THR A 68 0.26 -1.56 5.24
CA THR A 68 -0.73 -2.53 4.80
C THR A 68 -1.80 -1.82 3.96
N ARG A 69 -2.44 -2.55 3.06
CA ARG A 69 -3.54 -2.03 2.25
C ARG A 69 -4.61 -1.35 3.09
N GLU A 70 -5.00 -1.98 4.19
CA GLU A 70 -6.07 -1.51 5.08
C GLU A 70 -5.69 -0.16 5.72
N ASN A 71 -4.46 -0.03 6.19
CA ASN A 71 -3.99 1.22 6.81
C ASN A 71 -3.85 2.35 5.78
N PHE A 72 -3.44 2.02 4.54
CA PHE A 72 -3.37 3.01 3.48
C PHE A 72 -4.76 3.54 3.09
N TYR A 73 -5.74 2.65 2.91
CA TYR A 73 -7.11 3.07 2.59
C TYR A 73 -7.77 3.83 3.73
N ARG A 74 -7.56 3.42 4.99
CA ARG A 74 -8.03 4.21 6.14
C ARG A 74 -7.53 5.65 6.11
N PHE A 75 -6.25 5.85 5.77
CA PHE A 75 -5.70 7.19 5.61
C PHE A 75 -6.39 7.97 4.48
N LEU A 76 -6.68 7.34 3.34
CA LEU A 76 -7.41 7.99 2.24
C LEU A 76 -8.86 8.36 2.61
N GLU A 77 -9.50 7.55 3.45
CA GLU A 77 -10.83 7.82 4.01
C GLU A 77 -10.83 8.85 5.14
N GLY A 78 -9.66 9.29 5.61
CA GLY A 78 -9.53 10.22 6.75
C GLY A 78 -9.79 9.60 8.13
N LYS A 79 -9.59 8.29 8.28
CA LYS A 79 -9.84 7.48 9.51
C LYS A 79 -8.58 6.89 10.16
#